data_AF-A0A812QU02-F1
#
_entry.id   AF-A0A812QU02-F1
#
_cell.length_a   1.000
_cell.length_b   1.000
_cell.length_c   1.000
_cell.angle_alpha   90.00
_cell.angle_beta   90.00
_cell.angle_gamma   90.00
#
_symmetry.space_group_name_H-M   'P 1'
#
loop_
_entity.id
_entity.type
_entity.pdbx_description
1 polymer ?
#
loop_
_entity_poly.entity_id
_entity_poly.type
_entity_poly.pdbx_seq_one_letter_code
_entity_poly.pdbx_strand_id
1 'polypeptide(L)'
;MATRGTKFYVFYWEGKDHDGIDLSSLKSCSSCGKLRDPWRFRLDNVQACLRSCTKEGEIFREEVAEFWCVSPWTIVSYNLAKFAAYLSKRRTKALTEAVVLGTAMSMYQGAPQKLDSGVWVEGFGHHMSWQSWLSWRAGNIRSRAQRNGKKCVVMHLDGAGDELLNHPMPSPAEQEIESVIFILGGPDGIKPGVARELHHILSQKSHAYLKVRLPGGKQHSNVVISDLLMAYDRGSLLHDVQQRLKMGKEGYAEFKDSVSDLMDLIAGGYETHEQAMRMLQKLKALAAGKEDQEVAPPDSQSLSDKEQAADAEESEVEQATPEATPEAPAAVSLIENGWFIEKNAQWPGQANALEVKEVLMHKKTQFQDLLVFASAKHGNVIVLDGVIQITERDEMSYQEMLAHLPMFSADKPAHVLIIGGGDGGVLREVVKHDTVEKVTWCEIDGDVVEAAKKYMPNVAIAVSNPKVDLRVGDGVAFAESSKDNSFDVIIVDSSDPVGPAEKLFSKEFYVNVHRILKPGGVVCSQGECLWLNEARWV
;
A
#
# COMPACT_ATOMS: atom_id res chain seq x y z
N MET A 1 -8.47 -6.34 9.20
CA MET A 1 -8.08 -7.16 10.38
C MET A 1 -6.73 -7.80 10.11
N ALA A 2 -5.62 -7.21 10.59
CA ALA A 2 -4.33 -7.87 10.48
C ALA A 2 -4.32 -9.10 11.39
N THR A 3 -4.08 -10.28 10.82
CA THR A 3 -3.86 -11.55 11.53
C THR A 3 -2.56 -11.46 12.35
N ARG A 4 -2.60 -10.73 13.48
CA ARG A 4 -1.52 -10.70 14.47
C ARG A 4 -1.42 -12.10 15.09
N GLY A 5 -0.56 -12.95 14.53
CA GLY A 5 -0.36 -14.32 15.00
C GLY A 5 0.38 -15.25 14.05
N THR A 6 0.55 -14.88 12.78
CA THR A 6 1.25 -15.71 11.80
C THR A 6 2.74 -15.79 12.10
N LYS A 7 3.33 -16.98 12.01
CA LYS A 7 4.76 -17.21 12.18
C LYS A 7 5.43 -17.60 10.85
N PHE A 8 6.48 -16.87 10.50
CA PHE A 8 7.31 -17.10 9.32
C PHE A 8 8.52 -17.95 9.65
N TYR A 9 8.85 -18.85 8.73
CA TYR A 9 10.03 -19.70 8.79
C TYR A 9 10.79 -19.54 7.49
N VAL A 10 12.07 -19.16 7.56
CA VAL A 10 12.88 -18.90 6.38
C VAL A 10 13.81 -20.09 6.14
N PHE A 11 13.62 -20.78 5.02
CA PHE A 11 14.52 -21.81 4.51
C PHE A 11 15.37 -21.19 3.39
N TYR A 12 16.67 -21.04 3.63
CA TYR A 12 17.64 -20.60 2.64
C TYR A 12 18.50 -21.78 2.21
N TRP A 13 18.47 -22.10 0.91
CA TRP A 13 19.29 -23.15 0.30
C TRP A 13 20.62 -22.61 -0.23
N GLU A 14 21.73 -23.15 0.28
CA GLU A 14 23.09 -22.81 -0.17
C GLU A 14 23.77 -24.03 -0.82
N GLY A 15 23.80 -24.06 -2.17
CA GLY A 15 24.21 -25.24 -2.95
C GLY A 15 24.98 -24.96 -4.24
N LYS A 16 25.66 -23.81 -4.33
CA LYS A 16 26.43 -23.38 -5.51
C LYS A 16 27.42 -24.45 -5.98
N ASP A 17 28.25 -24.96 -5.08
CA ASP A 17 29.25 -26.01 -5.39
C ASP A 17 28.73 -27.40 -5.03
N HIS A 18 29.46 -28.43 -5.46
CA HIS A 18 29.14 -29.84 -5.21
C HIS A 18 28.92 -30.19 -3.72
N ASP A 19 29.31 -29.30 -2.80
CA ASP A 19 29.28 -29.52 -1.35
C ASP A 19 28.44 -28.50 -0.53
N GLY A 20 27.93 -27.39 -1.08
CA GLY A 20 27.21 -26.39 -0.27
C GLY A 20 28.01 -25.82 0.93
N ILE A 21 27.40 -25.59 2.09
CA ILE A 21 28.09 -25.11 3.31
C ILE A 21 28.85 -26.25 3.99
N ASP A 22 30.18 -26.18 3.93
CA ASP A 22 31.11 -27.00 4.73
C ASP A 22 31.82 -26.14 5.77
N LEU A 23 31.37 -26.25 7.02
CA LEU A 23 31.94 -25.52 8.15
C LEU A 23 33.29 -26.09 8.63
N SER A 24 33.68 -27.30 8.19
CA SER A 24 34.96 -27.90 8.55
C SER A 24 36.17 -27.16 7.94
N SER A 25 35.96 -26.50 6.79
CA SER A 25 37.00 -25.75 6.07
C SER A 25 37.18 -24.30 6.56
N LEU A 26 36.24 -23.79 7.36
CA LEU A 26 36.26 -22.40 7.84
C LEU A 26 37.22 -22.23 9.03
N LYS A 27 38.17 -21.30 8.88
CA LYS A 27 39.13 -20.94 9.94
C LYS A 27 38.94 -19.48 10.35
N SER A 28 38.76 -19.22 11.65
CA SER A 28 38.82 -17.87 12.23
C SER A 28 40.26 -17.42 12.41
N CYS A 29 40.54 -16.14 12.20
CA CYS A 29 41.81 -15.51 12.56
C CYS A 29 41.92 -15.37 14.08
N SER A 30 42.98 -15.94 14.67
CA SER A 30 43.23 -15.87 16.12
C SER A 30 43.47 -14.45 16.65
N SER A 31 43.95 -13.52 15.82
CA SER A 31 44.22 -12.14 16.23
C SER A 31 43.01 -11.20 16.17
N CYS A 32 42.12 -11.36 15.18
CA CYS A 32 41.03 -10.40 14.95
C CYS A 32 39.62 -11.02 14.96
N GLY A 33 39.50 -12.34 15.14
CA GLY A 33 38.23 -13.05 15.17
C GLY A 33 37.47 -13.08 13.83
N LYS A 34 38.05 -12.53 12.76
CA LYS A 34 37.44 -12.53 11.41
C LYS A 34 37.63 -13.89 10.73
N LEU A 35 36.66 -14.30 9.91
CA LEU A 35 36.77 -15.50 9.08
C LEU A 35 37.85 -15.28 8.00
N ARG A 36 38.69 -16.30 7.73
CA ARG A 36 39.66 -16.25 6.62
C ARG A 36 38.93 -16.33 5.28
N ASP A 37 39.46 -15.61 4.28
CA ASP A 37 38.76 -15.05 3.10
C ASP A 37 38.15 -15.94 1.98
N PRO A 38 38.24 -17.29 1.90
CA PRO A 38 37.64 -17.99 0.73
C PRO A 38 36.10 -17.98 0.69
N TRP A 39 35.44 -17.82 1.84
CA TRP A 39 34.00 -18.05 1.99
C TRP A 39 33.16 -16.79 2.22
N ARG A 40 33.82 -15.64 2.37
CA ARG A 40 33.20 -14.36 2.76
C ARG A 40 32.04 -13.99 1.83
N PHE A 41 32.31 -14.00 0.53
CA PHE A 41 31.32 -13.71 -0.52
C PHE A 41 30.14 -14.70 -0.60
N ARG A 42 30.27 -15.93 -0.07
CA ARG A 42 29.22 -16.96 -0.16
C ARG A 42 28.15 -16.79 0.91
N LEU A 43 28.58 -16.46 2.12
CA LEU A 43 27.69 -16.31 3.27
C LEU A 43 27.21 -14.87 3.47
N ASP A 44 27.74 -13.92 2.70
CA ASP A 44 27.24 -12.53 2.66
C ASP A 44 25.74 -12.48 2.32
N ASN A 45 25.28 -13.30 1.36
CA ASN A 45 23.85 -13.36 1.01
C ASN A 45 23.01 -14.01 2.11
N VAL A 46 23.51 -15.08 2.75
CA VAL A 46 22.86 -15.69 3.92
C VAL A 46 22.69 -14.67 5.03
N GLN A 47 23.76 -13.93 5.31
CA GLN A 47 23.77 -12.89 6.32
C GLN A 47 22.83 -11.73 5.96
N ALA A 48 22.82 -11.29 4.71
CA ALA A 48 21.92 -10.26 4.23
C ALA A 48 20.46 -10.72 4.39
N CYS A 49 20.14 -11.96 4.04
CA CYS A 49 18.79 -12.53 4.21
C CYS A 49 18.39 -12.60 5.69
N LEU A 50 19.29 -13.03 6.57
CA LEU A 50 19.03 -13.05 8.01
C LEU A 50 18.79 -11.63 8.55
N ARG A 51 19.56 -10.64 8.08
CA ARG A 51 19.36 -9.23 8.43
C ARG A 51 18.05 -8.67 7.88
N SER A 52 17.56 -9.12 6.73
CA SER A 52 16.24 -8.73 6.23
C SER A 52 15.08 -9.16 7.14
N CYS A 53 15.34 -10.05 8.11
CA CYS A 53 14.37 -10.41 9.14
C CYS A 53 14.34 -9.43 10.33
N THR A 54 15.08 -8.31 10.30
CA THR A 54 15.03 -7.26 11.34
C THR A 54 13.82 -6.34 11.18
N LYS A 55 13.48 -5.62 12.26
CA LYS A 55 12.47 -4.55 12.30
C LYS A 55 13.07 -3.34 13.00
N GLU A 56 12.66 -2.15 12.62
CA GLU A 56 13.04 -0.95 13.37
C GLU A 56 12.63 -1.07 14.84
N GLY A 57 13.51 -0.64 15.75
CA GLY A 57 13.32 -0.78 17.20
C GLY A 57 13.68 -2.16 17.79
N GLU A 58 13.77 -3.21 16.97
CA GLU A 58 14.00 -4.59 17.40
C GLU A 58 15.25 -5.21 16.75
N ILE A 59 15.77 -6.32 17.31
CA ILE A 59 16.89 -7.05 16.65
C ILE A 59 16.35 -7.92 15.52
N PHE A 60 15.23 -8.62 15.73
CA PHE A 60 14.53 -9.43 14.74
C PHE A 60 13.02 -9.24 14.90
N ARG A 61 12.28 -9.36 13.80
CA ARG A 61 10.81 -9.38 13.76
C ARG A 61 10.27 -10.54 14.59
N GLU A 62 9.30 -10.27 15.46
CA GLU A 62 8.66 -11.31 16.29
C GLU A 62 7.93 -12.37 15.47
N GLU A 63 7.45 -12.00 14.28
CA GLU A 63 6.74 -12.88 13.37
C GLU A 63 7.67 -13.89 12.69
N VAL A 64 8.96 -13.57 12.53
CA VAL A 64 9.94 -14.49 11.95
C VAL A 64 10.49 -15.39 13.06
N ALA A 65 9.96 -16.61 13.15
CA ALA A 65 10.31 -17.54 14.22
C ALA A 65 11.72 -18.10 14.06
N GLU A 66 12.04 -18.57 12.84
CA GLU A 66 13.29 -19.26 12.58
C GLU A 66 13.84 -18.95 11.18
N PHE A 67 15.16 -18.98 11.10
CA PHE A 67 15.92 -18.91 9.85
C PHE A 67 16.85 -20.13 9.77
N TRP A 68 16.78 -20.87 8.67
CA TRP A 68 17.57 -22.07 8.43
C TRP A 68 18.40 -21.87 7.17
N CYS A 69 19.71 -21.97 7.32
CA CYS A 69 20.61 -22.06 6.20
C CYS A 69 20.97 -23.52 5.98
N VAL A 70 20.53 -24.09 4.86
CA VAL A 70 20.58 -25.53 4.60
C VAL A 70 21.44 -25.82 3.38
N SER A 71 22.32 -26.81 3.53
CA SER A 71 23.14 -27.38 2.47
C SER A 71 23.03 -28.91 2.48
N PRO A 72 23.61 -29.62 1.50
CA PRO A 72 23.65 -31.09 1.52
C PRO A 72 24.33 -31.70 2.75
N TRP A 73 25.31 -31.01 3.35
CA TRP A 73 26.14 -31.54 4.43
C TRP A 73 25.86 -30.92 5.80
N THR A 74 25.31 -29.71 5.84
CA THR A 74 25.19 -28.95 7.09
C THR A 74 23.89 -28.16 7.10
N ILE A 75 23.35 -28.01 8.30
CA ILE A 75 22.34 -27.00 8.58
C ILE A 75 22.80 -26.07 9.69
N VAL A 76 22.55 -24.78 9.49
CA VAL A 76 22.65 -23.75 10.52
C VAL A 76 21.25 -23.22 10.78
N SER A 77 20.73 -23.46 11.98
CA SER A 77 19.41 -23.00 12.41
C SER A 77 19.53 -21.85 13.40
N TYR A 78 18.77 -20.79 13.19
CA TYR A 78 18.64 -19.65 14.11
C TYR A 78 17.19 -19.58 14.59
N ASN A 79 16.98 -19.71 15.89
CA ASN A 79 15.74 -19.27 16.54
C ASN A 79 15.88 -17.77 16.84
N LEU A 80 15.14 -16.93 16.12
CA LEU A 80 15.44 -15.49 16.10
C LEU A 80 15.13 -14.81 17.43
N ALA A 81 14.08 -15.24 18.13
CA ALA A 81 13.76 -14.74 19.47
C ALA A 81 14.87 -15.06 20.48
N LYS A 82 15.37 -16.30 20.50
CA LYS A 82 16.49 -16.69 21.37
C LYS A 82 17.79 -15.98 20.97
N PHE A 83 18.04 -15.85 19.67
CA PHE A 83 19.25 -15.19 19.19
C PHE A 83 19.23 -13.69 19.50
N ALA A 84 18.09 -13.01 19.36
CA ALA A 84 17.91 -11.64 19.84
C ALA A 84 18.22 -11.52 21.34
N ALA A 85 17.64 -12.39 22.17
CA ALA A 85 17.88 -12.40 23.61
C ALA A 85 19.36 -12.64 23.96
N TYR A 86 20.04 -13.53 23.23
CA TYR A 86 21.48 -13.76 23.36
C TYR A 86 22.30 -12.50 23.04
N LEU A 87 21.98 -11.82 21.93
CA LEU A 87 22.66 -10.61 21.49
C LEU A 87 22.43 -9.44 22.46
N SER A 88 21.21 -9.27 22.98
CA SER A 88 20.89 -8.29 24.03
C SER A 88 21.72 -8.53 25.29
N LYS A 89 21.86 -9.78 25.75
CA LYS A 89 22.70 -10.13 26.91
C LYS A 89 24.19 -9.84 26.66
N ARG A 90 24.64 -9.93 25.41
CA ARG A 90 26.00 -9.56 24.98
C ARG A 90 26.17 -8.06 24.69
N ARG A 91 25.12 -7.25 24.90
CA ARG A 91 25.09 -5.80 24.65
C ARG A 91 25.51 -5.43 23.21
N THR A 92 25.11 -6.25 22.25
CA THR A 92 25.29 -5.95 20.82
C THR A 92 23.96 -6.08 20.10
N LYS A 93 23.66 -5.12 19.23
CA LYS A 93 22.57 -5.21 18.25
C LYS A 93 23.09 -5.37 16.82
N ALA A 94 24.42 -5.27 16.64
CA ALA A 94 25.03 -5.31 15.32
C ALA A 94 25.14 -6.76 14.84
N LEU A 95 24.42 -7.08 13.76
CA LEU A 95 24.46 -8.38 13.09
C LEU A 95 25.67 -8.48 12.14
N THR A 96 26.88 -8.21 12.64
CA THR A 96 28.12 -8.31 11.84
C THR A 96 28.44 -9.76 11.48
N GLU A 97 29.32 -9.98 10.50
CA GLU A 97 29.71 -11.32 10.03
C GLU A 97 30.26 -12.17 11.18
N ALA A 98 31.13 -11.55 12.00
CA ALA A 98 31.69 -12.17 13.20
C ALA A 98 30.63 -12.53 14.26
N VAL A 99 29.49 -11.83 14.29
CA VAL A 99 28.39 -12.14 15.20
C VAL A 99 27.54 -13.28 14.65
N VAL A 100 27.06 -13.16 13.41
CA VAL A 100 26.18 -14.15 12.79
C VAL A 100 26.91 -15.46 12.54
N LEU A 101 27.93 -15.43 11.69
CA LEU A 101 28.68 -16.62 11.29
C LEU A 101 29.64 -17.08 12.38
N GLY A 102 30.21 -16.16 13.15
CA GLY A 102 31.08 -16.53 14.27
C GLY A 102 30.34 -17.28 15.38
N THR A 103 29.06 -16.95 15.63
CA THR A 103 28.23 -17.73 16.57
C THR A 103 27.97 -19.13 16.02
N ALA A 104 27.58 -19.26 14.76
CA ALA A 104 27.40 -20.57 14.11
C ALA A 104 28.70 -21.41 14.14
N MET A 105 29.85 -20.80 13.82
CA MET A 105 31.15 -21.46 13.87
C MET A 105 31.51 -21.95 15.27
N SER A 106 31.25 -21.12 16.28
CA SER A 106 31.48 -21.49 17.67
C SER A 106 30.62 -22.68 18.10
N MET A 107 29.36 -22.73 17.65
CA MET A 107 28.47 -23.87 17.87
C MET A 107 28.96 -25.12 17.15
N TYR A 108 29.41 -25.01 15.90
CA TYR A 108 29.97 -26.12 15.13
C TYR A 108 31.21 -26.73 15.79
N GLN A 109 32.09 -25.89 16.34
CA GLN A 109 33.33 -26.32 17.02
C GLN A 109 33.07 -26.89 18.43
N GLY A 110 31.83 -26.96 18.89
CA GLY A 110 31.48 -27.44 20.23
C GLY A 110 32.01 -26.52 21.35
N ALA A 111 32.25 -25.24 21.05
CA ALA A 111 32.78 -24.32 22.04
C ALA A 111 31.75 -24.05 23.15
N PRO A 112 32.13 -24.11 24.43
CA PRO A 112 31.20 -23.89 25.53
C PRO A 112 30.63 -22.47 25.50
N GLN A 113 29.32 -22.36 25.29
CA GLN A 113 28.59 -21.09 25.36
C GLN A 113 28.10 -20.85 26.79
N LYS A 114 28.31 -19.63 27.32
CA LYS A 114 27.78 -19.22 28.62
C LYS A 114 26.25 -18.99 28.61
N LEU A 115 25.67 -18.83 27.43
CA LEU A 115 24.27 -18.49 27.21
C LEU A 115 23.73 -19.29 26.02
N ASP A 116 22.47 -19.71 26.07
CA ASP A 116 21.79 -20.28 24.90
C ASP A 116 21.77 -19.22 23.79
N SER A 117 22.48 -19.51 22.69
CA SER A 117 22.58 -18.62 21.54
C SER A 117 21.33 -18.65 20.68
N GLY A 118 20.49 -19.68 20.83
CA GLY A 118 19.43 -19.96 19.86
C GLY A 118 19.95 -20.36 18.48
N VAL A 119 21.25 -20.60 18.32
CA VAL A 119 21.88 -21.02 17.07
C VAL A 119 22.32 -22.46 17.21
N TRP A 120 21.91 -23.32 16.27
CA TRP A 120 22.28 -24.73 16.25
C TRP A 120 22.92 -25.06 14.91
N VAL A 121 23.93 -25.91 14.96
CA VAL A 121 24.61 -26.40 13.77
C VAL A 121 24.62 -27.92 13.81
N GLU A 122 24.09 -28.54 12.78
CA GLU A 122 24.05 -29.99 12.64
C GLU A 122 24.67 -30.40 11.31
N GLY A 123 25.58 -31.37 11.34
CA GLY A 123 26.09 -32.01 10.13
C GLY A 123 25.20 -33.18 9.73
N PHE A 124 24.86 -33.27 8.46
CA PHE A 124 24.24 -34.44 7.85
C PHE A 124 25.29 -35.53 7.66
N GLY A 125 25.46 -36.38 8.69
CA GLY A 125 26.30 -37.58 8.65
C GLY A 125 25.54 -38.80 8.09
N HIS A 126 26.02 -40.01 8.39
CA HIS A 126 25.36 -41.28 7.96
C HIS A 126 23.95 -41.50 8.52
N HIS A 127 23.51 -40.71 9.53
CA HIS A 127 22.28 -40.99 10.29
C HIS A 127 21.08 -40.11 9.91
N MET A 128 21.29 -38.97 9.23
CA MET A 128 20.20 -38.07 8.86
C MET A 128 20.61 -37.23 7.65
N SER A 129 19.76 -37.20 6.62
CA SER A 129 19.93 -36.33 5.45
C SER A 129 19.13 -35.03 5.63
N TRP A 130 19.48 -34.00 4.85
CA TRP A 130 18.74 -32.74 4.84
C TRP A 130 17.26 -32.93 4.47
N GLN A 131 16.95 -33.92 3.62
CA GLN A 131 15.57 -34.26 3.26
C GLN A 131 14.79 -34.76 4.47
N SER A 132 15.37 -35.70 5.24
CA SER A 132 14.74 -36.25 6.45
C SER A 132 14.56 -35.17 7.52
N TRP A 133 15.57 -34.30 7.70
CA TRP A 133 15.48 -33.16 8.61
C TRP A 133 14.36 -32.20 8.20
N LEU A 134 14.29 -31.81 6.92
CA LEU A 134 13.29 -30.89 6.42
C LEU A 134 11.87 -31.49 6.53
N SER A 135 11.72 -32.76 6.19
CA SER A 135 10.48 -33.51 6.32
C SER A 135 9.96 -33.51 7.75
N TRP A 136 10.84 -33.77 8.71
CA TRP A 136 10.52 -33.69 10.14
C TRP A 136 10.16 -32.26 10.57
N ARG A 137 10.98 -31.26 10.20
CA ARG A 137 10.78 -29.87 10.62
C ARG A 137 9.47 -29.29 10.09
N ALA A 138 9.23 -29.40 8.78
CA ALA A 138 8.00 -28.94 8.16
C ALA A 138 6.78 -29.72 8.69
N GLY A 139 6.92 -31.03 8.90
CA GLY A 139 5.88 -31.88 9.50
C GLY A 139 5.44 -31.40 10.88
N ASN A 140 6.39 -30.99 11.73
CA ASN A 140 6.08 -30.43 13.06
C ASN A 140 5.35 -29.08 12.97
N ILE A 141 5.76 -28.20 12.05
CA ILE A 141 5.10 -26.90 11.84
C ILE A 141 3.67 -27.10 11.34
N ARG A 142 3.48 -27.98 10.35
CA ARG A 142 2.15 -28.37 9.86
C ARG A 142 1.28 -28.95 10.96
N SER A 143 1.81 -29.87 11.75
CA SER A 143 1.06 -30.52 12.85
C SER A 143 0.69 -29.53 13.95
N ARG A 144 1.49 -28.49 14.18
CA ARG A 144 1.12 -27.39 15.09
C ARG A 144 -0.03 -26.57 14.52
N ALA A 145 0.07 -26.13 13.28
CA ALA A 145 -0.99 -25.36 12.62
C ALA A 145 -2.32 -26.13 12.59
N GLN A 146 -2.26 -27.43 12.24
CA GLN A 146 -3.43 -28.29 12.19
C GLN A 146 -4.11 -28.44 13.56
N ARG A 147 -3.34 -28.56 14.66
CA ARG A 147 -3.90 -28.61 16.03
C ARG A 147 -4.66 -27.35 16.42
N ASN A 148 -4.30 -26.21 15.83
CA ASN A 148 -4.98 -24.94 16.06
C ASN A 148 -6.10 -24.68 15.04
N GLY A 149 -6.42 -25.64 14.16
CA GLY A 149 -7.43 -25.48 13.11
C GLY A 149 -7.02 -24.52 11.98
N LYS A 150 -5.72 -24.25 11.85
CA LYS A 150 -5.14 -23.28 10.89
C LYS A 150 -4.24 -23.95 9.86
N LYS A 151 -3.87 -23.19 8.82
CA LYS A 151 -3.03 -23.70 7.71
C LYS A 151 -1.55 -23.40 7.90
N CYS A 152 -0.73 -24.30 7.35
CA CYS A 152 0.70 -24.10 7.12
C CYS A 152 0.93 -24.10 5.62
N VAL A 153 1.44 -22.99 5.09
CA VAL A 153 1.65 -22.77 3.66
C VAL A 153 3.15 -22.71 3.38
N VAL A 154 3.58 -23.27 2.26
CA VAL A 154 4.94 -23.14 1.75
C VAL A 154 4.93 -22.19 0.56
N MET A 155 5.80 -21.19 0.59
CA MET A 155 6.05 -20.27 -0.52
C MET A 155 7.46 -20.50 -1.04
N HIS A 156 7.56 -21.18 -2.18
CA HIS A 156 8.82 -21.43 -2.87
C HIS A 156 9.09 -20.30 -3.86
N LEU A 157 10.10 -19.51 -3.56
CA LEU A 157 10.47 -18.36 -4.37
C LEU A 157 11.35 -18.84 -5.52
N ASP A 158 10.73 -18.93 -6.69
CA ASP A 158 11.26 -19.55 -7.91
C ASP A 158 10.99 -18.60 -9.08
N GLY A 159 12.02 -18.33 -9.90
CA GLY A 159 11.88 -17.45 -11.06
C GLY A 159 10.92 -18.00 -12.13
N ALA A 160 10.62 -19.31 -12.09
CA ALA A 160 9.61 -19.95 -12.91
C ALA A 160 8.25 -20.11 -12.18
N GLY A 161 8.10 -19.52 -11.00
CA GLY A 161 6.83 -19.44 -10.28
C GLY A 161 5.90 -18.40 -10.87
N ASP A 162 4.67 -18.38 -10.34
CA ASP A 162 3.68 -17.38 -10.73
C ASP A 162 3.87 -16.09 -9.93
N GLU A 163 3.57 -14.95 -10.52
CA GLU A 163 3.64 -13.66 -9.81
C GLU A 163 2.70 -13.64 -8.61
N LEU A 164 3.18 -13.12 -7.47
CA LEU A 164 2.29 -12.76 -6.36
C LEU A 164 1.88 -11.31 -6.56
N LEU A 165 0.59 -11.10 -6.80
CA LEU A 165 0.03 -9.79 -7.13
C LEU A 165 -0.10 -8.92 -5.87
N ASN A 166 -0.08 -7.59 -6.07
CA ASN A 166 -0.48 -6.57 -5.09
C ASN A 166 -1.84 -5.94 -5.47
N HIS A 167 -2.67 -6.63 -6.26
CA HIS A 167 -3.94 -6.07 -6.73
C HIS A 167 -5.06 -6.28 -5.69
N PRO A 168 -6.03 -5.35 -5.59
CA PRO A 168 -7.15 -5.48 -4.67
C PRO A 168 -8.05 -6.63 -5.12
N MET A 169 -7.84 -7.81 -4.53
CA MET A 169 -8.67 -8.98 -4.74
C MET A 169 -9.86 -8.94 -3.75
N PRO A 170 -11.11 -9.17 -4.18
CA PRO A 170 -12.25 -9.20 -3.26
C PRO A 170 -12.15 -10.34 -2.25
N SER A 171 -12.54 -10.07 -1.00
CA SER A 171 -12.44 -11.01 0.12
C SER A 171 -13.67 -11.91 0.26
N PRO A 172 -13.46 -13.21 0.50
CA PRO A 172 -14.30 -13.93 1.43
C PRO A 172 -13.50 -14.52 2.60
N ALA A 173 -14.14 -14.57 3.76
CA ALA A 173 -13.57 -15.12 4.99
C ALA A 173 -13.41 -16.65 4.92
N GLU A 174 -12.17 -17.14 4.99
CA GLU A 174 -11.86 -18.56 5.18
C GLU A 174 -10.58 -18.76 6.02
N GLN A 175 -10.34 -20.01 6.45
CA GLN A 175 -9.33 -20.44 7.42
C GLN A 175 -8.01 -19.65 7.40
N GLU A 176 -7.67 -19.10 8.57
CA GLU A 176 -6.44 -18.33 8.78
C GLU A 176 -5.17 -19.17 8.56
N ILE A 177 -4.18 -18.53 7.93
CA ILE A 177 -2.82 -19.07 7.80
C ILE A 177 -2.08 -18.82 9.12
N GLU A 178 -1.66 -19.88 9.81
CA GLU A 178 -0.83 -19.75 11.03
C GLU A 178 0.65 -19.64 10.70
N SER A 179 1.11 -20.43 9.72
CA SER A 179 2.54 -20.58 9.47
C SER A 179 2.85 -20.51 7.99
N VAL A 180 3.88 -19.76 7.63
CA VAL A 180 4.40 -19.69 6.27
C VAL A 180 5.87 -20.07 6.25
N ILE A 181 6.24 -21.03 5.39
CA ILE A 181 7.63 -21.41 5.15
C ILE A 181 8.08 -20.79 3.83
N PHE A 182 8.97 -19.81 3.89
CA PHE A 182 9.62 -19.24 2.70
C PHE A 182 10.80 -20.10 2.29
N ILE A 183 10.87 -20.48 1.01
CA ILE A 183 12.04 -21.16 0.44
C ILE A 183 12.77 -20.18 -0.48
N LEU A 184 14.05 -19.99 -0.23
CA LEU A 184 14.94 -19.09 -0.96
C LEU A 184 16.15 -19.87 -1.46
N GLY A 185 16.65 -19.50 -2.64
CA GLY A 185 17.95 -19.95 -3.12
C GLY A 185 19.06 -18.98 -2.76
N GLY A 186 20.30 -19.46 -2.81
CA GLY A 186 21.47 -18.59 -2.83
C GLY A 186 21.61 -17.80 -4.13
N PRO A 187 22.75 -17.13 -4.36
CA PRO A 187 22.94 -16.25 -5.51
C PRO A 187 22.69 -16.90 -6.89
N ASP A 188 22.92 -18.20 -7.02
CA ASP A 188 22.67 -18.95 -8.27
C ASP A 188 21.31 -19.68 -8.28
N GLY A 189 20.47 -19.42 -7.27
CA GLY A 189 19.17 -20.06 -7.08
C GLY A 189 19.25 -21.49 -6.58
N ILE A 190 18.14 -22.22 -6.73
CA ILE A 190 18.02 -23.63 -6.35
C ILE A 190 18.12 -24.49 -7.62
N LYS A 191 19.04 -25.46 -7.64
CA LYS A 191 19.21 -26.37 -8.78
C LYS A 191 17.90 -27.16 -9.03
N PRO A 192 17.51 -27.43 -10.29
CA PRO A 192 16.24 -28.11 -10.59
C PRO A 192 16.04 -29.47 -9.91
N GLY A 193 17.11 -30.24 -9.70
CA GLY A 193 17.07 -31.50 -8.94
C GLY A 193 16.61 -31.28 -7.49
N VAL A 194 17.29 -30.36 -6.80
CA VAL A 194 16.95 -29.97 -5.42
C VAL A 194 15.56 -29.36 -5.35
N ALA A 195 15.18 -28.50 -6.29
CA ALA A 195 13.86 -27.88 -6.34
C ALA A 195 12.73 -28.93 -6.44
N ARG A 196 12.94 -30.01 -7.20
CA ARG A 196 12.00 -31.15 -7.26
C ARG A 196 11.92 -31.90 -5.94
N GLU A 197 13.04 -32.13 -5.27
CA GLU A 197 13.07 -32.76 -3.95
C GLU A 197 12.37 -31.91 -2.88
N LEU A 198 12.64 -30.61 -2.85
CA LEU A 198 11.97 -29.66 -1.96
C LEU A 198 10.45 -29.68 -2.20
N HIS A 199 10.01 -29.65 -3.45
CA HIS A 199 8.59 -29.75 -3.78
C HIS A 199 7.99 -31.09 -3.33
N HIS A 200 8.67 -32.21 -3.59
CA HIS A 200 8.21 -33.53 -3.18
C HIS A 200 8.02 -33.65 -1.67
N ILE A 201 8.97 -33.16 -0.87
CA ILE A 201 8.91 -33.21 0.59
C ILE A 201 7.84 -32.25 1.12
N LEU A 202 7.89 -30.99 0.70
CA LEU A 202 7.11 -29.93 1.34
C LEU A 202 5.66 -29.91 0.89
N SER A 203 5.33 -30.37 -0.32
CA SER A 203 3.93 -30.57 -0.73
C SER A 203 3.20 -31.59 0.16
N GLN A 204 3.91 -32.59 0.69
CA GLN A 204 3.36 -33.58 1.63
C GLN A 204 3.38 -33.09 3.09
N LYS A 205 4.23 -32.11 3.41
CA LYS A 205 4.45 -31.59 4.77
C LYS A 205 3.91 -30.18 4.98
N SER A 206 3.06 -29.70 4.09
CA SER A 206 2.30 -28.46 4.23
C SER A 206 0.84 -28.68 3.84
N HIS A 207 -0.01 -27.70 4.12
CA HIS A 207 -1.40 -27.71 3.63
C HIS A 207 -1.49 -27.19 2.20
N ALA A 208 -0.51 -26.36 1.79
CA ALA A 208 -0.39 -25.89 0.43
C ALA A 208 1.05 -25.50 0.09
N TYR A 209 1.38 -25.64 -1.19
CA TYR A 209 2.69 -25.32 -1.74
C TYR A 209 2.53 -24.40 -2.95
N LEU A 210 3.02 -23.18 -2.84
CA LEU A 210 2.97 -22.17 -3.89
C LEU A 210 4.37 -21.95 -4.45
N LYS A 211 4.51 -21.99 -5.77
CA LYS A 211 5.69 -21.45 -6.45
C LYS A 211 5.42 -20.00 -6.81
N VAL A 212 6.26 -19.10 -6.32
CA VAL A 212 6.05 -17.66 -6.41
C VAL A 212 7.25 -17.00 -7.07
N ARG A 213 6.97 -16.15 -8.05
CA ARG A 213 7.88 -15.17 -8.61
C ARG A 213 7.49 -13.79 -8.05
N LEU A 214 8.46 -12.96 -7.68
CA LEU A 214 8.15 -11.58 -7.29
C LEU A 214 8.09 -10.64 -8.53
N PRO A 215 7.28 -9.57 -8.47
CA PRO A 215 7.27 -8.54 -9.49
C PRO A 215 8.68 -7.98 -9.77
N GLY A 216 9.01 -7.74 -11.04
CA GLY A 216 10.35 -7.26 -11.44
C GLY A 216 11.38 -8.36 -11.74
N GLY A 217 11.03 -9.65 -11.61
CA GLY A 217 11.85 -10.76 -12.11
C GLY A 217 12.91 -11.26 -11.12
N LYS A 218 14.20 -11.21 -11.50
CA LYS A 218 15.30 -11.75 -10.69
C LYS A 218 15.71 -10.77 -9.58
N GLN A 219 15.09 -10.90 -8.42
CA GLN A 219 15.55 -10.20 -7.21
C GLN A 219 16.47 -11.10 -6.37
N HIS A 220 17.39 -10.50 -5.62
CA HIS A 220 18.20 -11.22 -4.63
C HIS A 220 17.35 -11.63 -3.42
N SER A 221 17.61 -12.81 -2.84
CA SER A 221 16.81 -13.40 -1.75
C SER A 221 16.61 -12.50 -0.53
N ASN A 222 17.56 -11.62 -0.22
CA ASN A 222 17.44 -10.67 0.88
C ASN A 222 16.45 -9.54 0.58
N VAL A 223 16.36 -9.09 -0.69
CA VAL A 223 15.37 -8.10 -1.14
C VAL A 223 13.98 -8.74 -1.09
N VAL A 224 13.87 -9.96 -1.63
CA VAL A 224 12.63 -10.74 -1.66
C VAL A 224 12.02 -10.93 -0.27
N ILE A 225 12.82 -11.29 0.74
CA ILE A 225 12.34 -11.42 2.13
C ILE A 225 11.81 -10.08 2.64
N SER A 226 12.56 -8.99 2.44
CA SER A 226 12.15 -7.66 2.89
C SER A 226 10.81 -7.26 2.27
N ASP A 227 10.65 -7.46 0.95
CA ASP A 227 9.43 -7.13 0.22
C ASP A 227 8.23 -7.93 0.75
N LEU A 228 8.39 -9.23 0.98
CA LEU A 228 7.35 -10.09 1.54
C LEU A 228 6.95 -9.66 2.97
N LEU A 229 7.92 -9.34 3.82
CA LEU A 229 7.66 -8.90 5.20
C LEU A 229 7.03 -7.50 5.23
N MET A 230 7.39 -6.61 4.30
CA MET A 230 6.72 -5.32 4.11
C MET A 230 5.28 -5.49 3.61
N ALA A 231 5.03 -6.40 2.66
CA ALA A 231 3.68 -6.74 2.22
C ALA A 231 2.84 -7.33 3.37
N TYR A 232 3.46 -8.09 4.28
CA TYR A 232 2.81 -8.55 5.50
C TYR A 232 2.49 -7.39 6.46
N ASP A 233 3.42 -6.47 6.69
CA ASP A 233 3.18 -5.29 7.52
C ASP A 233 2.03 -4.42 6.97
N ARG A 234 1.88 -4.37 5.64
CA ARG A 234 0.77 -3.70 4.93
C ARG A 234 -0.54 -4.49 4.93
N GLY A 235 -0.54 -5.73 5.42
CA GLY A 235 -1.71 -6.59 5.47
C GLY A 235 -2.11 -7.23 4.13
N SER A 236 -1.30 -7.09 3.07
CA SER A 236 -1.62 -7.67 1.75
C SER A 236 -1.14 -9.11 1.60
N LEU A 237 0.04 -9.45 2.13
CA LEU A 237 0.69 -10.74 1.84
C LEU A 237 -0.21 -11.97 2.05
N LEU A 238 -0.83 -12.08 3.23
CA LEU A 238 -1.62 -13.28 3.56
C LEU A 238 -2.93 -13.34 2.78
N HIS A 239 -3.50 -12.18 2.45
CA HIS A 239 -4.65 -12.08 1.57
C HIS A 239 -4.29 -12.58 0.17
N ASP A 240 -3.19 -12.10 -0.41
CA ASP A 240 -2.74 -12.50 -1.74
C ASP A 240 -2.44 -14.00 -1.81
N VAL A 241 -1.82 -14.55 -0.77
CA VAL A 241 -1.60 -16.00 -0.63
C VAL A 241 -2.92 -16.77 -0.57
N GLN A 242 -3.89 -16.34 0.24
CA GLN A 242 -5.19 -17.00 0.35
C GLN A 242 -5.95 -17.00 -0.98
N GLN A 243 -5.94 -15.88 -1.70
CA GLN A 243 -6.59 -15.76 -3.00
C GLN A 243 -5.93 -16.65 -4.06
N ARG A 244 -4.59 -16.67 -4.09
CA ARG A 244 -3.83 -17.57 -4.97
C ARG A 244 -4.19 -19.04 -4.71
N LEU A 245 -4.32 -19.43 -3.44
CA LEU A 245 -4.72 -20.78 -3.06
C LEU A 245 -6.14 -21.12 -3.49
N LYS A 246 -7.06 -20.15 -3.43
CA LYS A 246 -8.45 -20.32 -3.83
C LYS A 246 -8.60 -20.47 -5.36
N MET A 247 -7.96 -19.60 -6.13
CA MET A 247 -8.04 -19.61 -7.60
C MET A 247 -7.38 -20.84 -8.23
N GLY A 248 -6.41 -21.42 -7.53
CA GLY A 248 -5.57 -22.46 -8.10
C GLY A 248 -4.75 -21.94 -9.29
N LYS A 249 -4.15 -22.88 -10.04
CA LYS A 249 -3.26 -22.53 -11.14
C LYS A 249 -4.02 -21.99 -12.35
N GLU A 250 -5.06 -22.71 -12.77
CA GLU A 250 -5.83 -22.42 -13.99
C GLU A 250 -6.63 -21.13 -13.85
N GLY A 251 -7.41 -20.97 -12.77
CA GLY A 251 -8.19 -19.75 -12.53
C GLY A 251 -7.35 -18.49 -12.40
N TYR A 252 -6.10 -18.61 -11.96
CA TYR A 252 -5.18 -17.46 -11.96
C TYR A 252 -4.60 -17.14 -13.32
N ALA A 253 -4.32 -18.13 -14.16
CA ALA A 253 -3.89 -17.88 -15.53
C ALA A 253 -4.99 -17.09 -16.26
N GLU A 254 -6.25 -17.54 -16.13
CA GLU A 254 -7.40 -16.85 -16.71
C GLU A 254 -7.62 -15.44 -16.13
N PHE A 255 -7.46 -15.26 -14.82
CA PHE A 255 -7.50 -13.94 -14.19
C PHE A 255 -6.40 -13.02 -14.73
N LYS A 256 -5.16 -13.51 -14.81
CA LYS A 256 -4.02 -12.75 -15.32
C LYS A 256 -4.23 -12.31 -16.76
N ASP A 257 -4.67 -13.23 -17.62
CA ASP A 257 -4.95 -12.94 -19.02
C ASP A 257 -6.06 -11.88 -19.13
N SER A 258 -7.13 -12.01 -18.34
CA SER A 258 -8.23 -11.03 -18.30
C SER A 258 -7.80 -9.64 -17.82
N VAL A 259 -6.87 -9.57 -16.84
CA VAL A 259 -6.30 -8.28 -16.39
C VAL A 259 -5.42 -7.68 -17.47
N SER A 260 -4.60 -8.49 -18.16
CA SER A 260 -3.77 -8.02 -19.27
C SER A 260 -4.62 -7.44 -20.39
N ASP A 261 -5.67 -8.16 -20.80
CA ASP A 261 -6.61 -7.70 -21.82
C ASP A 261 -7.29 -6.38 -21.42
N LEU A 262 -7.64 -6.21 -20.13
CA LEU A 262 -8.18 -4.95 -19.63
C LEU A 262 -7.15 -3.82 -19.72
N MET A 263 -5.90 -4.07 -19.31
CA MET A 263 -4.85 -3.06 -19.35
C MET A 263 -4.55 -2.63 -20.79
N ASP A 264 -4.55 -3.56 -21.73
CA ASP A 264 -4.41 -3.28 -23.15
C ASP A 264 -5.59 -2.45 -23.69
N LEU A 265 -6.82 -2.73 -23.23
CA LEU A 265 -8.01 -1.94 -23.59
C LEU A 265 -7.95 -0.52 -23.00
N ILE A 266 -7.53 -0.37 -21.73
CA ILE A 266 -7.35 0.94 -21.10
C ILE A 266 -6.27 1.74 -21.84
N ALA A 267 -5.16 1.10 -22.20
CA ALA A 267 -4.06 1.73 -22.93
C ALA A 267 -4.44 2.07 -24.38
N GLY A 268 -5.31 1.28 -25.01
CA GLY A 268 -5.80 1.49 -26.38
C GLY A 268 -6.96 2.49 -26.49
N GLY A 269 -7.56 2.88 -25.38
CA GLY A 269 -8.83 3.61 -25.34
C GLY A 269 -10.03 2.68 -25.60
N TYR A 270 -11.13 2.89 -24.88
CA TYR A 270 -12.38 2.17 -25.08
C TYR A 270 -13.33 2.98 -25.96
N GLU A 271 -14.00 2.33 -26.92
CA GLU A 271 -14.95 3.02 -27.81
C GLU A 271 -16.27 3.34 -27.11
N THR A 272 -16.65 2.57 -26.07
CA THR A 272 -17.89 2.76 -25.30
C THR A 272 -17.77 2.35 -23.83
N HIS A 273 -18.49 3.04 -22.94
CA HIS A 273 -18.59 2.74 -21.50
C HIS A 273 -19.10 1.31 -21.22
N GLU A 274 -19.99 0.79 -22.09
CA GLU A 274 -20.59 -0.54 -21.97
C GLU A 274 -19.57 -1.68 -22.10
N GLN A 275 -18.60 -1.54 -23.01
CA GLN A 275 -17.49 -2.51 -23.17
C GLN A 275 -16.60 -2.56 -21.93
N ALA A 276 -16.25 -1.40 -21.37
CA ALA A 276 -15.44 -1.31 -20.15
C ALA A 276 -16.17 -1.95 -18.95
N MET A 277 -17.47 -1.67 -18.79
CA MET A 277 -18.27 -2.23 -17.69
C MET A 277 -18.47 -3.74 -17.79
N ARG A 278 -18.69 -4.29 -19.00
CA ARG A 278 -18.81 -5.74 -19.21
C ARG A 278 -17.50 -6.46 -18.86
N MET A 279 -16.35 -5.87 -19.19
CA MET A 279 -15.03 -6.40 -18.84
C MET A 279 -14.80 -6.38 -17.32
N LEU A 280 -15.17 -5.27 -16.67
CA LEU A 280 -15.04 -5.11 -15.22
C LEU A 280 -15.93 -6.11 -14.45
N GLN A 281 -17.13 -6.38 -14.97
CA GLN A 281 -18.02 -7.43 -14.46
C GLN A 281 -17.41 -8.82 -14.63
N LYS A 282 -16.81 -9.13 -15.79
CA LYS A 282 -16.12 -10.41 -16.00
C LYS A 282 -14.95 -10.61 -15.02
N LEU A 283 -14.15 -9.57 -14.78
CA LEU A 283 -13.08 -9.61 -13.78
C LEU A 283 -13.61 -9.84 -12.36
N LYS A 284 -14.71 -9.16 -11.98
CA LYS A 284 -15.38 -9.39 -10.70
C LYS A 284 -15.92 -10.82 -10.58
N ALA A 285 -16.46 -11.40 -11.67
CA ALA A 285 -16.96 -12.77 -11.69
C ALA A 285 -15.84 -13.82 -11.55
N LEU A 286 -14.73 -13.63 -12.28
CA LEU A 286 -13.53 -14.47 -12.17
C LEU A 286 -12.93 -14.41 -10.76
N ALA A 287 -12.83 -13.21 -10.18
CA ALA A 287 -12.37 -13.04 -8.81
C ALA A 287 -13.31 -13.68 -7.76
N ALA A 288 -14.61 -13.74 -8.06
CA ALA A 288 -15.60 -14.43 -7.24
C ALA A 288 -15.64 -15.95 -7.45
N GLY A 289 -15.02 -16.47 -8.53
CA GLY A 289 -15.08 -17.88 -8.93
C GLY A 289 -16.44 -18.30 -9.50
N LYS A 290 -17.13 -17.40 -10.21
CA LYS A 290 -18.43 -17.66 -10.86
C LYS A 290 -18.28 -17.65 -12.39
N GLU A 291 -18.90 -18.61 -13.08
CA GLU A 291 -18.98 -18.64 -14.55
C GLU A 291 -19.94 -17.56 -15.09
N ASP A 292 -19.64 -17.06 -16.29
CA ASP A 292 -20.36 -16.01 -17.03
C ASP A 292 -21.89 -16.24 -17.03
N GLN A 293 -22.65 -15.30 -16.47
CA GLN A 293 -24.08 -15.15 -16.76
C GLN A 293 -24.24 -13.88 -17.62
N GLU A 294 -24.65 -14.06 -18.88
CA GLU A 294 -25.04 -12.96 -19.76
C GLU A 294 -26.27 -12.25 -19.18
N VAL A 295 -26.16 -10.93 -18.97
CA VAL A 295 -27.28 -10.08 -18.56
C VAL A 295 -27.60 -9.11 -19.70
N ALA A 296 -28.86 -9.13 -20.15
CA ALA A 296 -29.41 -8.29 -21.20
C ALA A 296 -29.49 -6.80 -20.81
N PRO A 297 -29.42 -5.85 -21.77
CA PRO A 297 -29.44 -4.43 -21.48
C PRO A 297 -30.83 -3.94 -21.01
N PRO A 298 -30.93 -2.94 -20.13
CA PRO A 298 -32.20 -2.40 -19.68
C PRO A 298 -32.83 -1.43 -20.69
N ASP A 299 -34.14 -1.58 -20.88
CA ASP A 299 -34.99 -0.75 -21.73
C ASP A 299 -35.04 0.72 -21.30
N SER A 300 -35.07 1.61 -22.29
CA SER A 300 -35.25 3.04 -22.13
C SER A 300 -36.74 3.40 -22.15
N GLN A 301 -37.31 3.78 -21.01
CA GLN A 301 -38.54 4.57 -21.01
C GLN A 301 -38.47 5.73 -20.00
N SER A 302 -38.71 6.90 -20.59
CA SER A 302 -39.02 8.22 -20.03
C SER A 302 -39.81 8.23 -18.73
N LEU A 303 -39.61 9.27 -17.93
CA LEU A 303 -40.72 10.04 -17.35
C LEU A 303 -40.23 11.43 -16.89
N SER A 304 -40.89 12.44 -17.46
CA SER A 304 -40.82 13.86 -17.16
C SER A 304 -41.68 14.22 -15.94
N ASP A 305 -41.42 15.41 -15.42
CA ASP A 305 -42.30 16.27 -14.62
C ASP A 305 -42.52 15.88 -13.14
N LYS A 306 -41.87 16.65 -12.26
CA LYS A 306 -42.54 17.59 -11.32
C LYS A 306 -41.55 18.20 -10.34
N GLU A 307 -41.13 19.43 -10.63
CA GLU A 307 -40.76 20.41 -9.63
C GLU A 307 -42.02 21.10 -9.11
N GLN A 308 -42.17 21.25 -7.79
CA GLN A 308 -42.57 22.51 -7.15
C GLN A 308 -42.68 22.38 -5.62
N ALA A 309 -42.16 23.42 -4.96
CA ALA A 309 -42.37 23.88 -3.58
C ALA A 309 -41.55 23.17 -2.47
N ALA A 310 -40.60 23.88 -1.85
CA ALA A 310 -40.89 24.84 -0.78
C ALA A 310 -39.60 25.53 -0.30
N ASP A 311 -39.67 26.86 -0.20
CA ASP A 311 -38.72 27.76 0.45
C ASP A 311 -39.00 27.90 1.96
N ALA A 312 -37.98 28.42 2.65
CA ALA A 312 -37.97 29.11 3.95
C ALA A 312 -37.67 28.26 5.21
N GLU A 313 -36.44 28.42 5.74
CA GLU A 313 -36.18 29.02 7.06
C GLU A 313 -34.66 29.21 7.27
N GLU A 314 -34.21 30.47 7.27
CA GLU A 314 -32.88 30.87 7.74
C GLU A 314 -32.94 31.16 9.25
N SER A 315 -31.98 30.64 10.02
CA SER A 315 -31.72 31.11 11.38
C SER A 315 -30.21 31.18 11.65
N GLU A 316 -29.81 32.35 12.16
CA GLU A 316 -28.48 32.88 12.42
C GLU A 316 -27.61 31.98 13.33
N VAL A 317 -26.31 31.87 13.02
CA VAL A 317 -25.28 31.36 13.94
C VAL A 317 -24.09 32.33 13.97
N GLU A 318 -23.71 32.72 15.18
CA GLU A 318 -22.68 33.69 15.56
C GLU A 318 -21.28 33.35 15.00
N GLN A 319 -20.61 34.38 14.46
CA GLN A 319 -19.23 34.34 13.97
C GLN A 319 -18.23 34.36 15.14
N ALA A 320 -17.32 33.38 15.18
CA ALA A 320 -16.09 33.44 15.95
C ALA A 320 -14.91 33.76 15.01
N THR A 321 -14.19 34.86 15.27
CA THR A 321 -13.01 35.31 14.51
C THR A 321 -11.72 34.63 14.99
N PRO A 322 -10.85 34.10 14.10
CA PRO A 322 -9.48 33.73 14.45
C PRO A 322 -8.50 34.90 14.22
N GLU A 323 -7.46 34.97 15.05
CA GLU A 323 -6.38 35.96 15.02
C GLU A 323 -5.46 35.80 13.79
N ALA A 324 -4.95 36.93 13.29
CA ALA A 324 -4.19 37.05 12.04
C ALA A 324 -2.71 36.64 12.16
N THR A 325 -2.28 35.75 11.26
CA THR A 325 -0.88 35.50 10.86
C THR A 325 -0.37 36.60 9.90
N PRO A 326 0.95 36.78 9.71
CA PRO A 326 1.51 37.86 8.90
C PRO A 326 1.02 37.77 7.45
N GLU A 327 0.49 38.87 6.91
CA GLU A 327 -0.14 38.90 5.58
C GLU A 327 0.85 38.48 4.48
N ALA A 328 0.58 37.34 3.85
CA ALA A 328 1.21 36.94 2.60
C ALA A 328 0.91 37.99 1.50
N PRO A 329 1.83 38.24 0.56
CA PRO A 329 1.58 39.17 -0.55
C PRO A 329 0.34 38.72 -1.34
N ALA A 330 -0.52 39.67 -1.73
CA ALA A 330 -1.73 39.37 -2.52
C ALA A 330 -1.35 38.59 -3.79
N ALA A 331 -2.10 37.55 -4.15
CA ALA A 331 -1.80 36.66 -5.28
C ALA A 331 -1.63 37.41 -6.61
N VAL A 332 -2.35 38.53 -6.81
CA VAL A 332 -2.18 39.39 -8.00
C VAL A 332 -0.77 39.99 -8.09
N SER A 333 -0.10 40.22 -6.96
CA SER A 333 1.27 40.74 -6.94
C SER A 333 2.32 39.72 -7.43
N LEU A 334 1.94 38.44 -7.54
CA LEU A 334 2.77 37.38 -8.15
C LEU A 334 2.70 37.38 -9.68
N ILE A 335 1.92 38.28 -10.29
CA ILE A 335 1.90 38.48 -11.74
C ILE A 335 3.00 39.47 -12.12
N GLU A 336 4.07 38.95 -12.70
CA GLU A 336 5.25 39.72 -13.12
C GLU A 336 5.39 39.63 -14.66
N ASN A 337 5.40 40.78 -15.35
CA ASN A 337 5.56 40.85 -16.81
C ASN A 337 4.57 39.98 -17.61
N GLY A 338 3.33 39.84 -17.14
CA GLY A 338 2.30 39.02 -17.77
C GLY A 338 2.37 37.53 -17.43
N TRP A 339 3.19 37.13 -16.46
CA TRP A 339 3.31 35.75 -15.99
C TRP A 339 2.95 35.67 -14.50
N PHE A 340 2.00 34.81 -14.15
CA PHE A 340 1.77 34.43 -12.76
C PHE A 340 2.85 33.43 -12.35
N ILE A 341 3.60 33.73 -11.28
CA ILE A 341 4.70 32.89 -10.80
C ILE A 341 4.35 32.34 -9.42
N GLU A 342 4.05 31.06 -9.35
CA GLU A 342 3.74 30.33 -8.12
C GLU A 342 5.01 30.08 -7.30
N LYS A 343 5.20 30.88 -6.25
CA LYS A 343 6.33 30.78 -5.31
C LYS A 343 5.76 30.51 -3.91
N ASN A 344 6.22 29.45 -3.25
CA ASN A 344 5.84 29.14 -1.87
C ASN A 344 7.04 28.61 -1.07
N ALA A 345 7.06 28.90 0.24
CA ALA A 345 8.06 28.40 1.17
C ALA A 345 8.07 26.86 1.31
N GLN A 346 6.96 26.19 0.97
CA GLN A 346 6.85 24.74 0.93
C GLN A 346 7.69 24.09 -0.18
N TRP A 347 8.08 24.85 -1.22
CA TRP A 347 8.95 24.37 -2.30
C TRP A 347 10.07 25.37 -2.61
N PRO A 348 11.05 25.52 -1.70
CA PRO A 348 12.09 26.53 -1.85
C PRO A 348 12.98 26.24 -3.07
N GLY A 349 13.28 27.29 -3.83
CA GLY A 349 14.19 27.21 -4.99
C GLY A 349 13.55 26.76 -6.30
N GLN A 350 12.24 26.50 -6.31
CA GLN A 350 11.47 26.21 -7.53
C GLN A 350 10.20 27.07 -7.61
N ALA A 351 9.69 27.25 -8.82
CA ALA A 351 8.44 27.95 -9.08
C ALA A 351 7.83 27.44 -10.38
N ASN A 352 6.50 27.37 -10.44
CA ASN A 352 5.77 27.16 -11.68
C ASN A 352 5.28 28.51 -12.21
N ALA A 353 5.23 28.69 -13.53
CA ALA A 353 4.82 29.97 -14.11
C ALA A 353 3.85 29.77 -15.28
N LEU A 354 2.75 30.51 -15.26
CA LEU A 354 1.72 30.50 -16.30
C LEU A 354 1.55 31.90 -16.89
N GLU A 355 1.57 32.00 -18.22
CA GLU A 355 1.29 33.24 -18.93
C GLU A 355 -0.17 33.64 -18.73
N VAL A 356 -0.40 34.86 -18.23
CA VAL A 356 -1.70 35.43 -17.92
C VAL A 356 -2.20 36.19 -19.14
N LYS A 357 -3.35 35.76 -19.68
CA LYS A 357 -4.06 36.48 -20.73
C LYS A 357 -4.91 37.62 -20.15
N GLU A 358 -5.63 37.34 -19.07
CA GLU A 358 -6.56 38.27 -18.44
C GLU A 358 -6.81 37.87 -16.98
N VAL A 359 -6.81 38.84 -16.06
CA VAL A 359 -7.30 38.62 -14.69
C VAL A 359 -8.82 38.74 -14.70
N LEU A 360 -9.51 37.67 -14.33
CA LEU A 360 -10.97 37.58 -14.37
C LEU A 360 -11.62 38.04 -13.06
N MET A 361 -10.93 37.80 -11.94
CA MET A 361 -11.37 38.18 -10.60
C MET A 361 -10.20 38.18 -9.61
N HIS A 362 -10.20 39.11 -8.66
CA HIS A 362 -9.37 39.05 -7.46
C HIS A 362 -10.17 39.54 -6.26
N LYS A 363 -10.17 38.77 -5.17
CA LYS A 363 -10.92 39.06 -3.95
C LYS A 363 -10.20 38.47 -2.74
N LYS A 364 -10.02 39.26 -1.68
CA LYS A 364 -9.71 38.72 -0.36
C LYS A 364 -11.02 38.28 0.29
N THR A 365 -11.17 36.97 0.55
CA THR A 365 -12.33 36.39 1.23
C THR A 365 -12.12 36.47 2.74
N GLN A 366 -13.07 35.96 3.53
CA GLN A 366 -12.89 35.82 4.98
C GLN A 366 -11.73 34.87 5.34
N PHE A 367 -11.36 33.96 4.42
CA PHE A 367 -10.42 32.88 4.69
C PHE A 367 -9.07 33.08 4.00
N GLN A 368 -9.05 33.63 2.77
CA GLN A 368 -7.88 33.55 1.89
C GLN A 368 -7.91 34.59 0.76
N ASP A 369 -6.79 34.76 0.06
CA ASP A 369 -6.70 35.57 -1.16
C ASP A 369 -7.07 34.72 -2.39
N LEU A 370 -8.22 35.03 -3.01
CA LEU A 370 -8.77 34.29 -4.14
C LEU A 370 -8.56 35.08 -5.44
N LEU A 371 -7.82 34.47 -6.37
CA LEU A 371 -7.54 35.00 -7.70
C LEU A 371 -8.02 34.03 -8.77
N VAL A 372 -8.70 34.55 -9.78
CA VAL A 372 -9.05 33.81 -11.00
C VAL A 372 -8.52 34.55 -12.21
N PHE A 373 -7.79 33.85 -13.08
CA PHE A 373 -7.29 34.41 -14.33
C PHE A 373 -7.42 33.43 -15.50
N ALA A 374 -7.57 33.96 -16.70
CA ALA A 374 -7.45 33.20 -17.93
C ALA A 374 -5.97 33.10 -18.31
N SER A 375 -5.46 31.89 -18.45
CA SER A 375 -4.09 31.65 -18.91
C SER A 375 -4.02 31.53 -20.44
N ALA A 376 -2.82 31.67 -21.01
CA ALA A 376 -2.63 31.54 -22.45
C ALA A 376 -2.88 30.11 -22.98
N LYS A 377 -2.66 29.07 -22.16
CA LYS A 377 -2.63 27.65 -22.59
C LYS A 377 -3.24 26.63 -21.62
N HIS A 378 -3.67 27.02 -20.43
CA HIS A 378 -4.22 26.12 -19.40
C HIS A 378 -5.70 26.42 -19.08
N GLY A 379 -6.37 27.21 -19.92
CA GLY A 379 -7.73 27.68 -19.65
C GLY A 379 -7.77 28.65 -18.47
N ASN A 380 -8.88 28.68 -17.75
CA ASN A 380 -9.00 29.44 -16.52
C ASN A 380 -8.23 28.74 -15.39
N VAL A 381 -7.77 29.54 -14.43
CA VAL A 381 -6.96 29.10 -13.28
C VAL A 381 -7.54 29.72 -12.02
N ILE A 382 -7.73 28.92 -10.97
CA ILE A 382 -8.06 29.41 -9.61
C ILE A 382 -6.81 29.29 -8.75
N VAL A 383 -6.49 30.38 -8.05
CA VAL A 383 -5.36 30.51 -7.14
C VAL A 383 -5.87 30.93 -5.77
N LEU A 384 -5.41 30.26 -4.73
CA LEU A 384 -5.69 30.56 -3.32
C LEU A 384 -4.38 30.84 -2.60
N ASP A 385 -4.28 32.01 -1.95
CA ASP A 385 -3.09 32.49 -1.24
C ASP A 385 -1.77 32.34 -2.04
N GLY A 386 -1.86 32.55 -3.36
CA GLY A 386 -0.72 32.47 -4.27
C GLY A 386 -0.36 31.06 -4.75
N VAL A 387 -1.13 30.03 -4.39
CA VAL A 387 -0.98 28.64 -4.83
C VAL A 387 -2.07 28.27 -5.84
N ILE A 388 -1.68 27.72 -6.98
CA ILE A 388 -2.57 27.23 -8.03
C ILE A 388 -3.30 26.00 -7.49
N GLN A 389 -4.62 26.09 -7.41
CA GLN A 389 -5.46 24.97 -6.97
C GLN A 389 -5.88 24.11 -8.16
N ILE A 390 -6.23 24.77 -9.28
CA ILE A 390 -6.80 24.10 -10.45
C ILE A 390 -6.51 24.88 -11.74
N THR A 391 -6.26 24.15 -12.82
CA THR A 391 -6.36 24.66 -14.20
C THR A 391 -7.34 23.79 -15.00
N GLU A 392 -8.11 24.39 -15.91
CA GLU A 392 -9.06 23.63 -16.74
C GLU A 392 -8.38 22.58 -17.64
N ARG A 393 -7.09 22.72 -17.91
CA ARG A 393 -6.38 21.83 -18.83
C ARG A 393 -5.97 20.49 -18.21
N ASP A 394 -5.64 20.47 -16.92
CA ASP A 394 -5.05 19.31 -16.25
C ASP A 394 -5.81 18.83 -15.01
N GLU A 395 -6.91 19.51 -14.64
CA GLU A 395 -7.77 19.14 -13.51
C GLU A 395 -8.19 17.67 -13.47
N MET A 396 -8.44 17.07 -14.65
CA MET A 396 -8.92 15.69 -14.74
C MET A 396 -7.95 14.70 -14.10
N SER A 397 -6.64 14.97 -14.19
CA SER A 397 -5.62 14.10 -13.63
C SER A 397 -5.66 14.04 -12.09
N TYR A 398 -6.05 15.13 -11.44
CA TYR A 398 -6.19 15.18 -9.99
C TYR A 398 -7.60 14.73 -9.56
N GLN A 399 -8.63 15.27 -10.19
CA GLN A 399 -10.02 15.04 -9.80
C GLN A 399 -10.47 13.60 -10.02
N GLU A 400 -10.15 13.00 -11.18
CA GLU A 400 -10.48 11.61 -11.44
C GLU A 400 -9.74 10.68 -10.47
N MET A 401 -8.48 10.98 -10.15
CA MET A 401 -7.69 10.14 -9.23
C MET A 401 -8.19 10.23 -7.80
N LEU A 402 -8.47 11.44 -7.30
CA LEU A 402 -8.94 11.64 -5.94
C LEU A 402 -10.37 11.09 -5.74
N ALA A 403 -11.21 11.17 -6.77
CA ALA A 403 -12.57 10.63 -6.72
C ALA A 403 -12.62 9.12 -6.96
N HIS A 404 -12.02 8.62 -8.04
CA HIS A 404 -12.28 7.26 -8.51
C HIS A 404 -11.51 6.19 -7.75
N LEU A 405 -10.31 6.48 -7.23
CA LEU A 405 -9.58 5.53 -6.38
C LEU A 405 -10.40 5.06 -5.16
N PRO A 406 -10.96 5.95 -4.31
CA PRO A 406 -11.77 5.51 -3.19
C PRO A 406 -13.12 4.95 -3.62
N MET A 407 -13.75 5.53 -4.65
CA MET A 407 -15.08 5.11 -5.10
C MET A 407 -15.07 3.69 -5.69
N PHE A 408 -14.03 3.29 -6.44
CA PHE A 408 -13.91 1.92 -6.93
C PHE A 408 -13.39 0.93 -5.88
N SER A 409 -12.80 1.42 -4.78
CA SER A 409 -12.30 0.58 -3.69
C SER A 409 -13.38 0.26 -2.65
N ALA A 410 -14.39 1.13 -2.51
CA ALA A 410 -15.53 0.90 -1.64
C ALA A 410 -16.50 -0.14 -2.26
N ASP A 411 -17.06 -1.02 -1.42
CA ASP A 411 -17.95 -2.11 -1.88
C ASP A 411 -19.26 -1.57 -2.47
N LYS A 412 -19.88 -0.60 -1.79
CA LYS A 412 -21.13 0.05 -2.25
C LYS A 412 -21.16 1.53 -1.81
N PRO A 413 -20.47 2.43 -2.53
CA PRO A 413 -20.43 3.84 -2.15
C PRO A 413 -21.77 4.52 -2.45
N ALA A 414 -22.58 4.73 -1.40
CA ALA A 414 -23.89 5.38 -1.47
C ALA A 414 -23.91 6.76 -0.82
N HIS A 415 -23.28 6.89 0.35
CA HIS A 415 -23.17 8.15 1.11
C HIS A 415 -21.71 8.62 1.09
N VAL A 416 -21.46 9.70 0.38
CA VAL A 416 -20.12 10.26 0.19
C VAL A 416 -20.00 11.60 0.89
N LEU A 417 -18.90 11.83 1.61
CA LEU A 417 -18.53 13.14 2.13
C LEU A 417 -17.33 13.67 1.33
N ILE A 418 -17.43 14.89 0.84
CA ILE A 418 -16.31 15.64 0.26
C ILE A 418 -16.04 16.83 1.20
N ILE A 419 -14.79 16.98 1.65
CA ILE A 419 -14.34 18.13 2.44
C ILE A 419 -13.35 18.93 1.59
N GLY A 420 -13.61 20.21 1.37
CA GLY A 420 -12.89 21.06 0.44
C GLY A 420 -13.34 20.87 -1.01
N GLY A 421 -12.46 21.13 -1.96
CA GLY A 421 -12.72 20.97 -3.40
C GLY A 421 -13.66 22.01 -3.98
N GLY A 422 -13.59 23.25 -3.49
CA GLY A 422 -14.45 24.39 -3.82
C GLY A 422 -14.71 24.64 -5.32
N ASP A 423 -13.91 24.08 -6.23
CA ASP A 423 -14.17 24.12 -7.67
C ASP A 423 -15.30 23.19 -8.16
N GLY A 424 -15.67 22.17 -7.38
CA GLY A 424 -16.76 21.24 -7.67
C GLY A 424 -16.40 20.09 -8.62
N GLY A 425 -15.13 19.95 -8.99
CA GLY A 425 -14.71 18.96 -9.96
C GLY A 425 -14.58 17.53 -9.41
N VAL A 426 -14.05 17.35 -8.20
CA VAL A 426 -14.15 16.05 -7.48
C VAL A 426 -15.62 15.66 -7.30
N LEU A 427 -16.48 16.64 -6.98
CA LEU A 427 -17.92 16.41 -6.90
C LEU A 427 -18.49 15.92 -8.24
N ARG A 428 -18.10 16.54 -9.36
CA ARG A 428 -18.48 16.11 -10.72
C ARG A 428 -18.10 14.66 -10.99
N GLU A 429 -16.93 14.24 -10.53
CA GLU A 429 -16.47 12.86 -10.69
C GLU A 429 -17.21 11.87 -9.79
N VAL A 430 -17.52 12.24 -8.55
CA VAL A 430 -18.26 11.39 -7.61
C VAL A 430 -19.69 11.11 -8.11
N VAL A 431 -20.40 12.13 -8.61
CA VAL A 431 -21.80 11.96 -9.04
C VAL A 431 -21.97 11.13 -10.32
N LYS A 432 -20.88 10.80 -11.03
CA LYS A 432 -20.88 9.83 -12.15
C LYS A 432 -21.14 8.40 -11.69
N HIS A 433 -20.98 8.10 -10.40
CA HIS A 433 -21.22 6.77 -9.84
C HIS A 433 -22.70 6.56 -9.54
N ASP A 434 -23.35 5.65 -10.26
CA ASP A 434 -24.79 5.38 -10.13
C ASP A 434 -25.21 4.90 -8.74
N THR A 435 -24.27 4.29 -7.99
CA THR A 435 -24.50 3.83 -6.62
C THR A 435 -24.64 4.97 -5.62
N VAL A 436 -24.18 6.18 -5.97
CA VAL A 436 -24.26 7.34 -5.08
C VAL A 436 -25.71 7.75 -4.92
N GLU A 437 -26.16 7.76 -3.68
CA GLU A 437 -27.49 8.22 -3.25
C GLU A 437 -27.42 9.66 -2.72
N LYS A 438 -26.34 9.99 -1.99
CA LYS A 438 -26.12 11.33 -1.43
C LYS A 438 -24.64 11.68 -1.36
N VAL A 439 -24.32 12.92 -1.77
CA VAL A 439 -23.02 13.55 -1.55
C VAL A 439 -23.21 14.73 -0.61
N THR A 440 -22.60 14.69 0.57
CA THR A 440 -22.44 15.89 1.40
C THR A 440 -21.12 16.53 1.02
N TRP A 441 -21.17 17.80 0.60
CA TRP A 441 -19.99 18.55 0.16
C TRP A 441 -19.78 19.73 1.09
N CYS A 442 -18.70 19.70 1.88
CA CYS A 442 -18.39 20.72 2.87
C CYS A 442 -17.24 21.60 2.39
N GLU A 443 -17.51 22.88 2.13
CA GLU A 443 -16.52 23.87 1.70
C GLU A 443 -16.55 25.05 2.67
N ILE A 444 -15.40 25.47 3.19
CA ILE A 444 -15.36 26.55 4.19
C ILE A 444 -15.60 27.91 3.55
N ASP A 445 -15.15 28.11 2.31
CA ASP A 445 -15.15 29.37 1.61
C ASP A 445 -16.14 29.36 0.42
N GLY A 446 -17.36 29.81 0.69
CA GLY A 446 -18.42 29.92 -0.33
C GLY A 446 -18.07 30.84 -1.51
N ASP A 447 -17.12 31.77 -1.34
CA ASP A 447 -16.66 32.62 -2.45
C ASP A 447 -15.90 31.81 -3.51
N VAL A 448 -15.22 30.73 -3.12
CA VAL A 448 -14.53 29.83 -4.05
C VAL A 448 -15.55 29.08 -4.90
N VAL A 449 -16.63 28.59 -4.30
CA VAL A 449 -17.73 27.91 -5.01
C VAL A 449 -18.38 28.84 -6.03
N GLU A 450 -18.68 30.08 -5.64
CA GLU A 450 -19.28 31.05 -6.56
C GLU A 450 -18.32 31.48 -7.68
N ALA A 451 -17.02 31.61 -7.38
CA ALA A 451 -16.01 31.86 -8.40
C ALA A 451 -15.92 30.70 -9.40
N ALA A 452 -15.92 29.46 -8.93
CA ALA A 452 -15.89 28.28 -9.79
C ALA A 452 -17.13 28.16 -10.66
N LYS A 453 -18.34 28.36 -10.10
CA LYS A 453 -19.59 28.40 -10.88
C LYS A 453 -19.57 29.45 -11.99
N LYS A 454 -18.99 30.62 -11.72
CA LYS A 454 -18.95 31.73 -12.67
C LYS A 454 -17.87 31.56 -13.75
N TYR A 455 -16.68 31.13 -13.36
CA TYR A 455 -15.50 31.15 -14.24
C TYR A 455 -15.06 29.76 -14.72
N MET A 456 -15.53 28.67 -14.12
CA MET A 456 -15.25 27.28 -14.54
C MET A 456 -16.54 26.44 -14.55
N PRO A 457 -17.58 26.83 -15.32
CA PRO A 457 -18.90 26.20 -15.25
C PRO A 457 -18.90 24.71 -15.61
N ASN A 458 -17.95 24.24 -16.43
CA ASN A 458 -17.81 22.82 -16.78
C ASN A 458 -17.23 21.97 -15.64
N VAL A 459 -16.44 22.59 -14.76
CA VAL A 459 -15.92 21.96 -13.55
C VAL A 459 -17.02 21.92 -12.48
N ALA A 460 -17.63 23.08 -12.23
CA ALA A 460 -18.69 23.25 -11.23
C ALA A 460 -20.09 22.75 -11.66
N ILE A 461 -20.19 21.99 -12.76
CA ILE A 461 -21.49 21.59 -13.33
C ILE A 461 -22.33 20.76 -12.35
N ALA A 462 -21.66 19.94 -11.53
CA ALA A 462 -22.31 19.03 -10.60
C ALA A 462 -22.80 19.68 -9.31
N VAL A 463 -22.49 20.95 -9.05
CA VAL A 463 -22.99 21.67 -7.87
C VAL A 463 -24.52 21.70 -7.82
N SER A 464 -25.17 21.68 -9.00
CA SER A 464 -26.63 21.66 -9.14
C SER A 464 -27.25 20.24 -9.13
N ASN A 465 -26.44 19.19 -8.96
CA ASN A 465 -26.93 17.82 -9.00
C ASN A 465 -27.82 17.54 -7.77
N PRO A 466 -29.01 16.92 -7.93
CA PRO A 466 -29.97 16.71 -6.85
C PRO A 466 -29.47 15.80 -5.72
N LYS A 467 -28.39 15.03 -5.96
CA LYS A 467 -27.74 14.19 -4.95
C LYS A 467 -26.86 14.99 -3.99
N VAL A 468 -26.62 16.28 -4.26
CA VAL A 468 -25.62 17.10 -3.58
C VAL A 468 -26.25 17.93 -2.47
N ASP A 469 -25.65 17.84 -1.29
CA ASP A 469 -25.96 18.63 -0.09
C ASP A 469 -24.72 19.49 0.23
N LEU A 470 -24.66 20.69 -0.38
CA LEU A 470 -23.60 21.66 -0.14
C LEU A 470 -23.75 22.28 1.25
N ARG A 471 -22.68 22.22 2.04
CA ARG A 471 -22.55 22.78 3.38
C ARG A 471 -21.41 23.77 3.38
N VAL A 472 -21.74 25.07 3.37
CA VAL A 472 -20.73 26.11 3.54
C VAL A 472 -20.35 26.18 5.02
N GLY A 473 -19.14 25.74 5.38
CA GLY A 473 -18.67 25.66 6.76
C GLY A 473 -17.39 24.82 6.94
N ASP A 474 -16.87 24.83 8.16
CA ASP A 474 -15.63 24.12 8.52
C ASP A 474 -15.81 22.60 8.49
N GLY A 475 -15.04 21.92 7.63
CA GLY A 475 -15.04 20.46 7.49
C GLY A 475 -14.58 19.71 8.75
N VAL A 476 -13.74 20.31 9.59
CA VAL A 476 -13.32 19.73 10.87
C VAL A 476 -14.52 19.69 11.83
N ALA A 477 -15.20 20.83 12.00
CA ALA A 477 -16.39 20.93 12.83
C ALA A 477 -17.52 20.04 12.30
N PHE A 478 -17.64 19.91 10.98
CA PHE A 478 -18.58 18.99 10.35
C PHE A 478 -18.27 17.53 10.71
N ALA A 479 -17.00 17.10 10.62
CA ALA A 479 -16.59 15.76 10.99
C ALA A 479 -16.78 15.46 12.50
N GLU A 480 -16.56 16.46 13.36
CA GLU A 480 -16.78 16.37 14.81
C GLU A 480 -18.25 16.22 15.20
N SER A 481 -19.14 16.94 14.52
CA SER A 481 -20.58 16.92 14.79
C SER A 481 -21.34 15.80 14.05
N SER A 482 -20.71 15.20 13.04
CA SER A 482 -21.28 14.10 12.26
C SER A 482 -21.50 12.84 13.11
N LYS A 483 -22.57 12.11 12.79
CA LYS A 483 -22.90 10.84 13.45
C LYS A 483 -21.91 9.75 13.05
N ASP A 484 -21.62 8.85 13.98
CA ASP A 484 -20.80 7.66 13.75
C ASP A 484 -21.36 6.81 12.60
N ASN A 485 -20.48 6.22 11.79
CA ASN A 485 -20.84 5.31 10.68
C ASN A 485 -21.84 5.92 9.67
N SER A 486 -21.68 7.19 9.32
CA SER A 486 -22.57 7.89 8.38
C SER A 486 -22.14 7.74 6.91
N PHE A 487 -20.85 7.57 6.63
CA PHE A 487 -20.31 7.67 5.28
C PHE A 487 -19.65 6.37 4.80
N ASP A 488 -19.90 6.02 3.54
CA ASP A 488 -19.24 4.90 2.86
C ASP A 488 -17.86 5.33 2.33
N VAL A 489 -17.77 6.57 1.83
CA VAL A 489 -16.54 7.18 1.31
C VAL A 489 -16.38 8.60 1.84
N ILE A 490 -15.16 8.96 2.21
CA ILE A 490 -14.78 10.34 2.56
C ILE A 490 -13.62 10.77 1.68
N ILE A 491 -13.76 11.90 1.01
CA ILE A 491 -12.72 12.52 0.18
C ILE A 491 -12.33 13.85 0.83
N VAL A 492 -11.05 14.02 1.11
CA VAL A 492 -10.47 15.25 1.65
C VAL A 492 -9.69 15.93 0.53
N ASP A 493 -10.37 16.85 -0.15
CA ASP A 493 -9.83 17.68 -1.23
C ASP A 493 -9.42 19.04 -0.67
N SER A 494 -8.40 19.02 0.19
CA SER A 494 -7.89 20.21 0.85
C SER A 494 -6.76 20.88 0.07
N SER A 495 -6.60 22.18 0.28
CA SER A 495 -5.35 22.87 -0.04
C SER A 495 -4.19 22.34 0.83
N ASP A 496 -2.99 22.84 0.55
CA ASP A 496 -1.78 22.60 1.33
C ASP A 496 -1.98 22.86 2.84
N PRO A 497 -1.17 22.25 3.74
CA PRO A 497 -1.28 22.36 5.21
C PRO A 497 -0.82 23.73 5.76
N VAL A 498 -1.36 24.80 5.18
CA VAL A 498 -1.16 26.20 5.57
C VAL A 498 -2.52 26.88 5.54
N GLY A 499 -2.77 27.78 6.48
CA GLY A 499 -4.04 28.52 6.56
C GLY A 499 -5.21 27.61 6.97
N PRO A 500 -6.41 27.73 6.34
CA PRO A 500 -7.63 27.07 6.82
C PRO A 500 -7.55 25.53 6.80
N ALA A 501 -6.69 24.94 5.95
CA ALA A 501 -6.57 23.50 5.79
C ALA A 501 -5.64 22.83 6.82
N GLU A 502 -4.87 23.56 7.63
CA GLU A 502 -3.84 22.98 8.54
C GLU A 502 -4.41 21.87 9.44
N LYS A 503 -5.62 22.08 9.97
CA LYS A 503 -6.27 21.12 10.88
C LYS A 503 -6.69 19.82 10.18
N LEU A 504 -6.88 19.82 8.86
CA LEU A 504 -7.24 18.63 8.09
C LEU A 504 -6.09 17.61 8.00
N PHE A 505 -4.87 18.01 8.37
CA PHE A 505 -3.70 17.13 8.45
C PHE A 505 -3.44 16.62 9.89
N SER A 506 -4.29 16.99 10.85
CA SER A 506 -4.13 16.62 12.25
C SER A 506 -4.62 15.19 12.54
N LYS A 507 -4.05 14.58 13.58
CA LYS A 507 -4.50 13.26 14.05
C LYS A 507 -5.94 13.30 14.53
N GLU A 508 -6.32 14.38 15.21
CA GLU A 508 -7.64 14.60 15.78
C GLU A 508 -8.72 14.58 14.70
N PHE A 509 -8.46 15.24 13.57
CA PHE A 509 -9.33 15.19 12.40
C PHE A 509 -9.51 13.75 11.89
N TYR A 510 -8.43 12.99 11.70
CA TYR A 510 -8.52 11.61 11.21
C TYR A 510 -9.17 10.63 12.21
N VAL A 511 -9.14 10.91 13.52
CA VAL A 511 -9.94 10.17 14.52
C VAL A 511 -11.43 10.37 14.26
N ASN A 512 -11.86 11.59 13.94
CA ASN A 512 -13.25 11.87 13.58
C ASN A 512 -13.62 11.24 12.24
N VAL A 513 -12.76 11.33 11.23
CA VAL A 513 -12.95 10.66 9.92
C VAL A 513 -13.16 9.16 10.12
N HIS A 514 -12.30 8.49 10.89
CA HIS A 514 -12.45 7.06 11.16
C HIS A 514 -13.77 6.73 11.87
N ARG A 515 -14.22 7.57 12.81
CA ARG A 515 -15.47 7.37 13.55
C ARG A 515 -16.71 7.48 12.64
N ILE A 516 -16.70 8.43 11.70
CA ILE A 516 -17.86 8.71 10.85
C ILE A 516 -17.89 7.83 9.59
N LEU A 517 -16.79 7.14 9.26
CA LEU A 517 -16.77 6.05 8.28
C LEU A 517 -17.56 4.85 8.79
N LYS A 518 -18.36 4.24 7.92
CA LYS A 518 -18.96 2.94 8.16
C LYS A 518 -17.89 1.84 8.24
N PRO A 519 -18.18 0.67 8.83
CA PRO A 519 -17.26 -0.45 8.81
C PRO A 519 -16.90 -0.84 7.37
N GLY A 520 -15.61 -0.80 7.03
CA GLY A 520 -15.12 -1.05 5.67
C GLY A 520 -15.19 0.16 4.73
N GLY A 521 -15.60 1.33 5.23
CA GLY A 521 -15.56 2.58 4.48
C GLY A 521 -14.14 3.04 4.16
N VAL A 522 -14.01 3.88 3.15
CA VAL A 522 -12.72 4.31 2.58
C VAL A 522 -12.55 5.82 2.73
N VAL A 523 -11.34 6.26 3.09
CA VAL A 523 -10.94 7.66 3.00
C VAL A 523 -9.85 7.84 1.94
N CYS A 524 -9.94 8.92 1.17
CA CYS A 524 -8.86 9.41 0.33
C CYS A 524 -8.59 10.88 0.66
N SER A 525 -7.33 11.28 0.67
CA SER A 525 -6.90 12.65 0.94
C SER A 525 -5.78 13.02 -0.02
N GLN A 526 -5.70 14.29 -0.39
CA GLN A 526 -4.45 14.87 -0.89
C GLN A 526 -3.34 14.56 0.13
N GLY A 527 -2.19 14.11 -0.38
CA GLY A 527 -1.05 13.64 0.41
C GLY A 527 0.26 14.33 0.01
N GLU A 528 0.18 15.58 -0.44
CA GLU A 528 1.33 16.37 -0.88
C GLU A 528 2.18 15.71 -1.99
N CYS A 529 3.37 16.26 -2.24
CA CYS A 529 4.37 15.71 -3.16
C CYS A 529 5.48 14.93 -2.43
N LEU A 530 5.66 13.66 -2.81
CA LEU A 530 6.72 12.77 -2.28
C LEU A 530 8.14 13.36 -2.44
N TRP A 531 8.40 14.06 -3.56
CA TRP A 531 9.72 14.64 -3.86
C TRP A 531 10.07 15.88 -3.04
N LEU A 532 9.07 16.54 -2.46
CA LEU A 532 9.24 17.79 -1.70
C LEU A 532 9.17 17.56 -0.19
N ASN A 533 8.44 16.51 0.23
CA ASN A 533 8.13 16.26 1.63
C ASN A 533 8.75 14.96 2.17
N GLU A 534 9.93 14.55 1.67
CA GLU A 534 10.59 13.28 2.04
C GLU A 534 10.68 13.05 3.57
N ALA A 535 10.93 14.10 4.37
CA ALA A 535 11.06 14.00 5.82
C ALA A 535 9.74 13.71 6.58
N ARG A 536 8.58 13.78 5.92
CA ARG A 536 7.28 13.38 6.50
C ARG A 536 6.89 11.94 6.18
N TRP A 537 7.53 11.33 5.18
CA TRP A 537 7.19 9.99 4.66
C TRP A 537 8.23 8.91 4.98
N VAL A 538 9.44 9.29 5.41
CA VAL A 538 10.49 8.43 5.98
C VAL A 538 10.47 8.56 7.49
#